data_AF-B8D5L1-F1
#
_entry.id   AF-B8D5L1-F1
#
_cell.length_a   1.000
_cell.length_b   1.000
_cell.length_c   1.000
_cell.angle_alpha   90.00
_cell.angle_beta   90.00
_cell.angle_gamma   90.00
#
_symmetry.space_group_name_H-M   'P 1'
#
loop_
_entity.id
_entity.type
_entity.pdbx_description
1 polymer ?
#
loop_
_entity_poly.entity_id
_entity_poly.type
_entity_poly.pdbx_seq_one_letter_code
_entity_poly.pdbx_strand_id
1 'polypeptide(L)'
;MEQGTSVLCISIDKHLAEPVIRRLREKDLINADYLITRINGNVIIPVKTLEGLNELLSNTRYYIIQCNPPPSRRKYVTRVPSYDLVGDAAIIRENVLGFMSGDEVVRELRSIHPNIRAIYVKEETVDKYRIPKLRLLWGEHIDTVVVKEYGLLFKVSLGKVYYNPRLGEEHHRIALMVRNGELVVDLFTGIGGFPIHISSLKAARIIANDLNPEAYRLLCENILLNHRRLRGGIIPLNLDAREIIDYLDIHGKADRVIANLPRWSLEFTKVYNAVLKPGGILHLYILTYDREASVIELGSKLPGWSIQGSKLVLEYAPRAGIYRFDLVKPKDI
;
A
#
# COMPACT_ATOMS: atom_id res chain seq x y z
N MET A 1 27.06 -31.08 -15.79
CA MET A 1 26.05 -31.80 -16.60
C MET A 1 24.96 -32.24 -15.66
N GLU A 2 23.93 -31.43 -15.47
CA GLU A 2 22.74 -31.83 -14.70
C GLU A 2 21.99 -32.88 -15.53
N GLN A 3 21.87 -34.10 -15.02
CA GLN A 3 20.95 -35.09 -15.56
C GLN A 3 19.53 -34.55 -15.34
N GLY A 4 18.97 -33.90 -16.36
CA GLY A 4 17.61 -33.37 -16.30
C GLY A 4 16.61 -34.49 -16.03
N THR A 5 15.83 -34.36 -14.97
CA THR A 5 14.77 -35.30 -14.62
C THR A 5 13.79 -35.41 -15.78
N SER A 6 13.67 -36.59 -16.38
CA SER A 6 12.73 -36.83 -17.47
C SER A 6 11.30 -36.72 -16.95
N VAL A 7 10.53 -35.77 -17.48
CA VAL A 7 9.14 -35.50 -17.10
C VAL A 7 8.20 -36.17 -18.10
N LEU A 8 7.06 -36.62 -17.61
CA LEU A 8 5.99 -37.12 -18.45
C LEU A 8 5.22 -35.96 -19.09
N CYS A 9 5.16 -35.94 -20.42
CA CYS A 9 4.38 -34.96 -21.17
C CYS A 9 3.43 -35.64 -22.17
N ILE A 10 2.42 -34.88 -22.59
CA ILE A 10 1.71 -35.15 -23.83
C ILE A 10 2.12 -34.13 -24.90
N SER A 11 2.28 -34.61 -26.13
CA SER A 11 2.49 -33.80 -27.33
C SER A 11 1.18 -33.77 -28.12
N ILE A 12 0.68 -32.58 -28.38
CA ILE A 12 -0.57 -32.36 -29.11
C ILE A 12 -0.40 -31.31 -30.20
N ASP A 13 -1.16 -31.46 -31.28
CA ASP A 13 -1.24 -30.44 -32.31
C ASP A 13 -1.67 -29.08 -31.73
N LYS A 14 -1.02 -28.00 -32.16
CA LYS A 14 -1.28 -26.64 -31.66
C LYS A 14 -2.74 -26.18 -31.80
N HIS A 15 -3.46 -26.67 -32.80
CA HIS A 15 -4.87 -26.31 -33.06
C HIS A 15 -5.82 -26.93 -32.03
N LEU A 16 -5.39 -28.01 -31.37
CA LEU A 16 -6.17 -28.72 -30.34
C LEU A 16 -5.69 -28.39 -28.91
N ALA A 17 -4.59 -27.65 -28.78
CA ALA A 17 -3.92 -27.45 -27.50
C ALA A 17 -4.77 -26.70 -26.47
N GLU A 18 -5.41 -25.58 -26.83
CA GLU A 18 -6.15 -24.76 -25.86
C GLU A 18 -7.36 -25.50 -25.24
N PRO A 19 -8.24 -26.17 -26.03
CA PRO A 19 -9.30 -27.01 -25.47
C PRO A 19 -8.79 -28.12 -24.55
N VAL A 20 -7.67 -28.75 -24.89
CA VAL A 20 -7.07 -29.82 -24.09
C VAL A 20 -6.45 -29.30 -22.80
N ILE A 21 -5.70 -28.20 -22.86
CA ILE A 21 -5.15 -27.54 -21.67
C ILE A 21 -6.27 -27.20 -20.69
N ARG A 22 -7.40 -26.68 -21.19
CA ARG A 22 -8.56 -26.37 -20.35
C ARG A 22 -9.11 -27.60 -19.64
N ARG A 23 -9.37 -28.70 -20.37
CA ARG A 23 -9.87 -29.96 -19.78
C ARG A 23 -8.90 -30.56 -18.75
N LEU A 24 -7.60 -30.52 -19.04
CA LEU A 24 -6.58 -31.00 -18.12
C LEU A 24 -6.47 -30.14 -16.86
N ARG A 25 -6.66 -28.81 -16.96
CA ARG A 25 -6.73 -27.91 -15.80
C ARG A 25 -7.95 -28.19 -14.94
N GLU A 26 -9.12 -28.40 -15.55
CA GLU A 26 -10.37 -28.71 -14.83
C GLU A 26 -10.27 -30.01 -14.01
N LYS A 27 -9.41 -30.94 -14.43
CA LYS A 27 -9.13 -32.20 -13.72
C LYS A 27 -7.82 -32.20 -12.92
N ASP A 28 -7.13 -31.06 -12.84
CA ASP A 28 -5.85 -30.90 -12.15
C ASP A 28 -4.75 -31.90 -12.58
N LEU A 29 -4.75 -32.28 -13.87
CA LEU A 29 -3.83 -33.26 -14.44
C LEU A 29 -2.54 -32.65 -15.00
N ILE A 30 -2.46 -31.32 -15.15
CA ILE A 30 -1.24 -30.64 -15.62
C ILE A 30 -0.22 -30.58 -14.48
N ASN A 31 1.02 -31.00 -14.76
CA ASN A 31 2.11 -30.80 -13.82
C ASN A 31 2.57 -29.33 -13.87
N ALA A 32 2.12 -28.55 -12.89
CA ALA A 32 2.34 -27.11 -12.81
C ALA A 32 3.78 -26.70 -12.46
N ASP A 33 4.63 -27.66 -12.06
CA ASP A 33 6.06 -27.41 -11.77
C ASP A 33 6.88 -27.14 -13.04
N TYR A 34 6.29 -27.35 -14.22
CA TYR A 34 6.95 -27.20 -15.51
C TYR A 34 6.14 -26.33 -16.48
N LEU A 35 6.84 -25.62 -17.37
CA LEU A 35 6.20 -24.80 -18.40
C LEU A 35 5.65 -25.67 -19.53
N ILE A 36 4.47 -25.29 -20.04
CA ILE A 36 3.97 -25.78 -21.33
C ILE A 36 4.84 -25.15 -22.42
N THR A 37 5.42 -25.98 -23.28
CA THR A 37 6.37 -25.55 -24.31
C THR A 37 5.88 -25.92 -25.72
N ARG A 38 6.63 -25.49 -26.75
CA ARG A 38 6.38 -25.88 -28.15
C ARG A 38 7.63 -26.53 -28.72
N ILE A 39 7.46 -27.72 -29.30
CA ILE A 39 8.53 -28.47 -29.96
C ILE A 39 8.00 -28.93 -31.31
N ASN A 40 8.72 -28.60 -32.39
CA ASN A 40 8.41 -29.01 -33.77
C ASN A 40 6.95 -28.75 -34.19
N GLY A 41 6.38 -27.61 -33.81
CA GLY A 41 5.01 -27.22 -34.15
C GLY A 41 3.91 -27.80 -33.25
N ASN A 42 4.23 -28.77 -32.40
CA ASN A 42 3.33 -29.32 -31.39
C ASN A 42 3.47 -28.59 -30.04
N VAL A 43 2.41 -28.60 -29.25
CA VAL A 43 2.39 -28.12 -27.87
C VAL A 43 2.67 -29.29 -26.94
N ILE A 44 3.65 -29.10 -26.05
CA ILE A 44 4.11 -30.09 -25.09
C ILE A 44 3.60 -29.70 -23.71
N ILE A 45 2.74 -30.53 -23.15
CA ILE A 45 2.04 -30.27 -21.89
C ILE A 45 2.55 -31.27 -20.84
N PRO A 46 3.24 -30.82 -19.78
CA PRO A 46 3.64 -31.67 -18.67
C PRO A 46 2.41 -32.16 -17.90
N VAL A 47 2.33 -33.46 -17.60
CA VAL A 47 1.19 -34.07 -16.90
C VAL A 47 1.64 -34.79 -15.64
N LYS A 48 0.77 -34.84 -14.62
CA LYS A 48 1.06 -35.50 -13.33
C LYS A 48 0.98 -37.02 -13.44
N THR A 49 0.05 -37.53 -14.25
CA THR A 49 -0.23 -38.96 -14.41
C THR A 49 -0.81 -39.25 -15.81
N LEU A 50 -0.73 -40.50 -16.24
CA LEU A 50 -1.42 -41.01 -17.45
C LEU A 50 -2.84 -41.50 -17.16
N GLU A 51 -3.16 -41.71 -15.89
CA GLU A 51 -4.45 -42.25 -15.47
C GLU A 51 -5.59 -41.28 -15.83
N GLY A 52 -6.65 -41.81 -16.45
CA GLY A 52 -7.81 -41.02 -16.89
C GLY A 52 -7.60 -40.14 -18.13
N LEU A 53 -6.38 -40.03 -18.67
CA LEU A 53 -6.12 -39.20 -19.87
C LEU A 53 -6.86 -39.72 -21.11
N ASN A 54 -6.86 -41.04 -21.32
CA ASN A 54 -7.52 -41.66 -22.48
C ASN A 54 -9.05 -41.44 -22.47
N GLU A 55 -9.67 -41.46 -21.30
CA GLU A 55 -11.10 -41.18 -21.16
C GLU A 55 -11.38 -39.69 -21.42
N LEU A 56 -10.59 -38.81 -20.78
CA LEU A 56 -10.74 -37.36 -20.88
C LEU A 56 -10.47 -36.80 -22.29
N LEU A 57 -9.54 -37.43 -23.03
CA LEU A 57 -9.08 -37.02 -24.35
C LEU A 57 -9.49 -38.01 -25.45
N SER A 58 -10.53 -38.81 -25.22
CA SER A 58 -11.03 -39.88 -26.11
C SER A 58 -11.20 -39.49 -27.58
N ASN A 59 -11.55 -38.23 -27.86
CA ASN A 59 -11.73 -37.70 -29.22
C ASN A 59 -10.56 -36.80 -29.68
N THR A 60 -9.38 -36.96 -29.11
CA THR A 60 -8.25 -36.08 -29.38
C THR A 60 -6.97 -36.88 -29.53
N ARG A 61 -6.30 -36.73 -30.68
CA ARG A 61 -5.02 -37.39 -30.94
C ARG A 61 -3.90 -36.67 -30.18
N TYR A 62 -3.18 -37.42 -29.35
CA TYR A 62 -2.01 -36.95 -28.63
C TYR A 62 -0.96 -38.06 -28.57
N TYR A 63 0.28 -37.71 -28.26
CA TYR A 63 1.37 -38.67 -28.05
C TYR A 63 1.95 -38.49 -26.66
N ILE A 64 2.16 -39.59 -25.95
CA ILE A 64 2.88 -39.57 -24.67
C ILE A 64 4.37 -39.52 -24.99
N ILE A 65 5.06 -38.53 -24.42
CA ILE A 65 6.50 -38.36 -24.61
C ILE A 65 7.20 -38.14 -23.27
N GLN A 66 8.47 -38.49 -23.23
CA GLN A 66 9.39 -38.03 -22.20
C GLN A 66 9.98 -36.68 -22.64
N CYS A 67 9.96 -35.70 -21.75
CA CYS A 67 10.32 -34.31 -22.04
C CYS A 67 11.19 -33.73 -20.91
N ASN A 68 11.93 -32.67 -21.19
CA ASN A 68 12.63 -31.88 -20.17
C ASN A 68 12.25 -30.38 -20.28
N PRO A 69 10.98 -30.04 -20.00
CA PRO A 69 10.49 -28.66 -20.06
C PRO A 69 11.16 -27.81 -18.97
N PRO A 70 11.36 -26.49 -19.19
CA PRO A 70 11.86 -25.61 -18.15
C PRO A 70 10.91 -25.61 -16.94
N PRO A 71 11.43 -25.56 -15.71
CA PRO A 71 10.59 -25.47 -14.53
C PRO A 71 9.77 -24.17 -14.55
N SER A 72 8.50 -24.29 -14.18
CA SER A 72 7.61 -23.16 -13.94
C SER A 72 8.15 -22.35 -12.76
N ARG A 73 8.42 -21.05 -12.98
CA ARG A 73 8.87 -20.15 -11.91
C ARG A 73 7.81 -19.89 -10.84
N ARG A 74 6.58 -20.39 -10.99
CA ARG A 74 5.57 -20.37 -9.92
C ARG A 74 5.90 -21.44 -8.90
N LYS A 75 6.90 -21.16 -8.05
CA LYS A 75 7.05 -21.88 -6.78
C LYS A 75 5.76 -21.68 -5.99
N TYR A 76 5.07 -22.76 -5.67
CA TYR A 76 4.02 -22.73 -4.65
C TYR A 76 4.69 -22.33 -3.34
N VAL A 77 4.54 -21.05 -2.97
CA VAL A 77 4.97 -20.58 -1.66
C VAL A 77 4.00 -21.20 -0.65
N THR A 78 4.45 -22.25 0.04
CA THR A 78 3.63 -22.97 1.02
C THR A 78 3.25 -22.09 2.20
N ARG A 79 4.09 -21.08 2.50
CA ARG A 79 3.85 -20.13 3.58
C ARG A 79 4.41 -18.76 3.21
N VAL A 80 3.52 -17.79 3.01
CA VAL A 80 3.90 -16.40 2.71
C VAL A 80 4.02 -15.64 4.04
N PRO A 81 5.18 -15.07 4.39
CA PRO A 81 5.28 -14.22 5.56
C PRO A 81 4.40 -12.97 5.38
N SER A 82 3.98 -12.35 6.48
CA SER A 82 3.35 -11.01 6.41
C SER A 82 4.45 -9.95 6.28
N TYR A 83 4.35 -9.10 5.26
CA TYR A 83 5.32 -8.03 5.00
C TYR A 83 4.63 -6.82 4.37
N ASP A 84 5.27 -5.67 4.50
CA ASP A 84 4.97 -4.48 3.70
C ASP A 84 6.10 -4.27 2.68
N LEU A 85 5.75 -4.14 1.41
CA LEU A 85 6.68 -3.80 0.35
C LEU A 85 6.76 -2.27 0.22
N VAL A 86 7.96 -1.73 0.36
CA VAL A 86 8.24 -0.29 0.25
C VAL A 86 9.32 -0.10 -0.81
N GLY A 87 8.88 0.11 -2.05
CA GLY A 87 9.78 0.23 -3.20
C GLY A 87 10.47 -1.10 -3.48
N ASP A 88 11.79 -1.11 -3.44
CA ASP A 88 12.65 -2.27 -3.59
C ASP A 88 13.08 -2.90 -2.24
N ALA A 89 12.48 -2.49 -1.12
CA ALA A 89 12.69 -3.07 0.20
C ALA A 89 11.42 -3.75 0.74
N ALA A 90 11.58 -4.89 1.41
CA ALA A 90 10.51 -5.55 2.15
C ALA A 90 10.71 -5.37 3.67
N ILE A 91 9.64 -5.08 4.40
CA ILE A 91 9.67 -4.91 5.85
C ILE A 91 8.75 -5.96 6.48
N ILE A 92 9.32 -6.85 7.29
CA ILE A 92 8.56 -7.83 8.10
C ILE A 92 8.45 -7.34 9.55
N ARG A 93 7.50 -7.90 10.30
CA ARG A 93 7.43 -7.71 11.76
C ARG A 93 8.25 -8.77 12.47
N GLU A 94 8.79 -8.45 13.64
CA GLU A 94 9.60 -9.39 14.46
C GLU A 94 8.85 -10.71 14.73
N ASN A 95 7.52 -10.67 14.95
CA ASN A 95 6.73 -11.88 15.21
C ASN A 95 6.70 -12.88 14.03
N VAL A 96 7.04 -12.47 12.81
CA VAL A 96 7.20 -13.39 11.67
C VAL A 96 8.33 -14.38 11.95
N LEU A 97 9.39 -13.93 12.63
CA LEU A 97 10.54 -14.77 12.99
C LEU A 97 10.22 -15.81 14.08
N GLY A 98 9.09 -15.66 14.78
CA GLY A 98 8.60 -16.69 15.71
C GLY A 98 8.00 -17.91 15.02
N PHE A 99 7.65 -17.80 13.73
CA PHE A 99 6.98 -18.87 12.99
C PHE A 99 7.73 -19.33 11.73
N MET A 100 8.72 -18.56 11.28
CA MET A 100 9.50 -18.80 10.07
C MET A 100 10.94 -18.34 10.32
N SER A 101 11.94 -19.14 9.95
CA SER A 101 13.33 -18.73 10.13
C SER A 101 13.69 -17.55 9.21
N GLY A 102 14.75 -16.81 9.53
CA GLY A 102 15.23 -15.71 8.69
C GLY A 102 15.53 -16.16 7.25
N ASP A 103 16.17 -17.32 7.08
CA ASP A 103 16.50 -17.89 5.77
C ASP A 103 15.25 -18.28 4.97
N GLU A 104 14.23 -18.82 5.64
CA GLU A 104 12.94 -19.10 5.02
C GLU A 104 12.26 -17.82 4.53
N VAL A 105 12.21 -16.78 5.37
CA VAL A 105 11.65 -15.47 4.98
C VAL A 105 12.37 -14.92 3.75
N VAL A 106 13.70 -14.93 3.75
CA VAL A 106 14.52 -14.44 2.63
C VAL A 106 14.21 -15.23 1.36
N ARG A 107 14.19 -16.55 1.45
CA ARG A 107 13.91 -17.44 0.31
C ARG A 107 12.54 -17.18 -0.29
N GLU A 108 11.50 -17.07 0.54
CA GLU A 108 10.13 -16.85 0.06
C GLU A 108 9.94 -15.44 -0.50
N LEU A 109 10.40 -14.39 0.20
CA LEU A 109 10.25 -13.01 -0.28
C LEU A 109 10.99 -12.75 -1.59
N ARG A 110 12.19 -13.31 -1.77
CA ARG A 110 12.92 -13.20 -3.04
C ARG A 110 12.28 -14.01 -4.17
N SER A 111 11.58 -15.09 -3.84
CA SER A 111 10.80 -15.85 -4.83
C SER A 111 9.59 -15.06 -5.31
N ILE A 112 8.94 -14.29 -4.43
CA ILE A 112 7.77 -13.46 -4.75
C ILE A 112 8.20 -12.17 -5.44
N HIS A 113 9.26 -11.52 -4.94
CA HIS A 113 9.78 -10.25 -5.44
C HIS A 113 11.26 -10.37 -5.82
N PRO A 114 11.57 -10.85 -7.04
CA PRO A 114 12.96 -11.08 -7.46
C PRO A 114 13.86 -9.84 -7.45
N ASN A 115 13.26 -8.64 -7.46
CA ASN A 115 13.96 -7.36 -7.54
C ASN A 115 14.13 -6.65 -6.18
N ILE A 116 13.72 -7.26 -5.06
CA ILE A 116 13.99 -6.65 -3.75
C ILE A 116 15.49 -6.64 -3.49
N ARG A 117 15.98 -5.53 -2.96
CA ARG A 117 17.38 -5.30 -2.62
C ARG A 117 17.66 -5.44 -1.13
N ALA A 118 16.63 -5.32 -0.31
CA ALA A 118 16.74 -5.45 1.14
C ALA A 118 15.49 -6.05 1.78
N ILE A 119 15.70 -6.80 2.86
CA ILE A 119 14.64 -7.24 3.77
C ILE A 119 14.99 -6.73 5.16
N TYR A 120 14.06 -6.03 5.80
CA TYR A 120 14.21 -5.47 7.14
C TYR A 120 13.22 -6.10 8.10
N VAL A 121 13.63 -6.23 9.36
CA VAL A 121 12.76 -6.53 10.48
C VAL A 121 12.42 -5.21 11.18
N LYS A 122 11.12 -4.93 11.28
CA LYS A 122 10.59 -3.84 12.08
C LYS A 122 10.54 -4.27 13.54
N GLU A 123 11.39 -3.62 14.33
CA GLU A 123 11.42 -3.71 15.78
C GLU A 123 10.38 -2.74 16.40
N GLU A 124 10.35 -2.63 17.73
CA GLU A 124 9.44 -1.72 18.43
C GLU A 124 9.63 -0.25 18.00
N THR A 125 8.55 0.52 18.10
CA THR A 125 8.52 1.95 17.77
C THR A 125 8.83 2.74 19.03
N VAL A 126 9.99 3.40 19.09
CA VAL A 126 10.53 3.94 20.35
C VAL A 126 10.38 5.46 20.47
N ASP A 127 10.21 6.20 19.37
CA ASP A 127 10.42 7.67 19.38
C ASP A 127 9.14 8.53 19.25
N LYS A 128 9.23 9.81 19.62
CA LYS A 128 8.17 10.84 19.53
C LYS A 128 7.61 11.01 18.10
N TYR A 129 8.43 10.73 17.09
CA TYR A 129 8.04 10.76 15.67
C TYR A 129 7.46 9.43 15.17
N ARG A 130 7.30 8.42 16.04
CA ARG A 130 6.82 7.06 15.72
C ARG A 130 7.61 6.35 14.64
N ILE A 131 8.90 6.64 14.56
CA ILE A 131 9.80 6.04 13.59
C ILE A 131 10.09 4.59 14.00
N PRO A 132 9.85 3.60 13.13
CA PRO A 132 10.19 2.21 13.43
C PRO A 132 11.70 2.02 13.37
N LYS A 133 12.28 1.34 14.36
CA LYS A 133 13.64 0.85 14.24
C LYS A 133 13.65 -0.34 13.27
N LEU A 134 14.49 -0.26 12.25
CA LEU A 134 14.60 -1.28 11.20
C LEU A 134 15.97 -1.96 11.30
N ARG A 135 15.97 -3.28 11.49
CA ARG A 135 17.17 -4.11 11.46
C ARG A 135 17.27 -4.84 10.12
N LEU A 136 18.40 -4.73 9.44
CA LEU A 136 18.61 -5.42 8.18
C LEU A 136 18.68 -6.94 8.42
N LEU A 137 17.85 -7.72 7.71
CA LEU A 137 17.87 -9.18 7.72
C LEU A 137 18.65 -9.73 6.53
N TRP A 138 18.50 -9.11 5.36
CA TRP A 138 19.14 -9.57 4.12
C TRP A 138 19.30 -8.43 3.12
N GLY A 139 20.34 -8.53 2.29
CA GLY A 139 20.59 -7.60 1.19
C GLY A 139 21.51 -6.46 1.58
N GLU A 140 21.35 -5.31 0.93
CA GLU A 140 22.14 -4.11 1.21
C GLU A 140 21.39 -3.11 2.08
N HIS A 141 22.13 -2.24 2.77
CA HIS A 141 21.51 -1.18 3.54
C HIS A 141 21.01 -0.07 2.59
N ILE A 142 19.70 0.18 2.62
CA ILE A 142 19.00 1.20 1.85
C ILE A 142 18.46 2.27 2.80
N ASP A 143 19.03 3.47 2.72
CA ASP A 143 18.52 4.62 3.46
C ASP A 143 17.18 5.11 2.91
N THR A 144 17.00 5.04 1.59
CA THR A 144 15.90 5.70 0.91
C THR A 144 15.47 4.93 -0.32
N VAL A 145 14.16 4.80 -0.47
CA VAL A 145 13.50 4.12 -1.59
C VAL A 145 12.58 5.09 -2.32
N VAL A 146 12.28 4.81 -3.58
CA VAL A 146 11.23 5.51 -4.34
C VAL A 146 10.05 4.57 -4.53
N VAL A 147 8.87 5.00 -4.11
CA VAL A 147 7.62 4.27 -4.26
C VAL A 147 6.71 4.99 -5.24
N LYS A 148 5.77 4.24 -5.83
CA LYS A 148 4.82 4.79 -6.81
C LYS A 148 3.40 4.58 -6.30
N GLU A 149 2.63 5.66 -6.19
CA GLU A 149 1.20 5.63 -5.86
C GLU A 149 0.42 6.34 -6.97
N TYR A 150 -0.52 5.68 -7.65
CA TYR A 150 -1.37 6.30 -8.69
C TYR A 150 -0.60 7.09 -9.77
N GLY A 151 0.64 6.68 -10.07
CA GLY A 151 1.48 7.38 -11.05
C GLY A 151 2.37 8.49 -10.48
N LEU A 152 2.20 8.84 -9.21
CA LEU A 152 3.02 9.78 -8.45
C LEU A 152 4.18 9.04 -7.79
N LEU A 153 5.33 9.71 -7.66
CA LEU A 153 6.55 9.14 -7.08
C LEU A 153 6.82 9.74 -5.71
N PHE A 154 7.19 8.92 -4.74
CA PHE A 154 7.51 9.39 -3.40
C PHE A 154 8.84 8.79 -2.97
N LYS A 155 9.76 9.65 -2.58
CA LYS A 155 10.98 9.30 -1.89
C LYS A 155 10.65 9.09 -0.42
N VAL A 156 11.10 7.97 0.14
CA VAL A 156 10.82 7.52 1.49
C VAL A 156 12.11 7.11 2.16
N SER A 157 12.48 7.79 3.25
CA SER A 157 13.64 7.40 4.05
C SER A 157 13.25 6.34 5.08
N LEU A 158 13.77 5.12 4.89
CA LEU A 158 13.42 3.96 5.70
C LEU A 158 13.89 4.18 7.15
N GLY A 159 13.00 3.97 8.11
CA GLY A 159 13.33 4.13 9.53
C GLY A 159 13.70 5.57 9.93
N LYS A 160 13.28 6.58 9.16
CA LYS A 160 13.38 8.01 9.54
C LYS A 160 12.04 8.76 9.43
N VAL A 161 11.07 8.20 8.71
CA VAL A 161 9.71 8.73 8.59
C VAL A 161 8.66 7.63 8.66
N TYR A 162 7.43 8.00 9.02
CA TYR A 162 6.29 7.10 8.88
C TYR A 162 5.85 7.04 7.42
N TYR A 163 5.69 5.83 6.90
CA TYR A 163 5.08 5.57 5.60
C TYR A 163 4.29 4.26 5.67
N ASN A 164 3.11 4.24 5.05
CA ASN A 164 2.30 3.04 4.94
C ASN A 164 1.77 2.91 3.49
N PRO A 165 2.25 1.92 2.71
CA PRO A 165 1.87 1.77 1.31
C PRO A 165 0.37 1.51 1.10
N ARG A 166 -0.34 1.08 2.15
CA ARG A 166 -1.79 0.79 2.10
C ARG A 166 -2.65 2.06 2.14
N LEU A 167 -2.07 3.22 2.44
CA LEU A 167 -2.80 4.50 2.48
C LEU A 167 -2.97 5.16 1.11
N GLY A 168 -2.31 4.67 0.05
CA GLY A 168 -2.39 5.29 -1.28
C GLY A 168 -3.82 5.45 -1.82
N GLU A 169 -4.69 4.46 -1.57
CA GLU A 169 -6.12 4.54 -1.93
C GLU A 169 -6.86 5.61 -1.13
N GLU A 170 -6.50 5.82 0.14
CA GLU A 170 -7.09 6.89 0.95
C GLU A 170 -6.60 8.27 0.52
N HIS A 171 -5.32 8.42 0.19
CA HIS A 171 -4.79 9.65 -0.40
C HIS A 171 -5.57 10.03 -1.66
N HIS A 172 -5.75 9.06 -2.57
CA HIS A 172 -6.50 9.25 -3.80
C HIS A 172 -7.97 9.60 -3.54
N ARG A 173 -8.62 8.92 -2.59
CA ARG A 173 -10.02 9.16 -2.22
C ARG A 173 -10.26 10.58 -1.73
N ILE A 174 -9.41 11.09 -0.84
CA ILE A 174 -9.53 12.48 -0.36
C ILE A 174 -9.26 13.47 -1.50
N ALA A 175 -8.28 13.18 -2.37
CA ALA A 175 -8.01 14.01 -3.55
C ALA A 175 -9.22 14.13 -4.49
N LEU A 176 -10.05 13.09 -4.64
CA LEU A 176 -11.28 13.15 -5.41
C LEU A 176 -12.36 14.03 -4.77
N MET A 177 -12.41 14.10 -3.43
CA MET A 177 -13.39 14.89 -2.67
C MET A 177 -13.10 16.40 -2.68
N VAL A 178 -11.84 16.79 -2.88
CA VAL A 178 -11.42 18.20 -2.98
C VAL A 178 -11.94 18.84 -4.28
N ARG A 179 -12.36 20.10 -4.19
CA ARG A 179 -12.74 20.93 -5.34
C ARG A 179 -11.61 21.88 -5.75
N ASN A 180 -11.61 22.30 -7.01
CA ASN A 180 -10.70 23.35 -7.47
C ASN A 180 -10.96 24.64 -6.69
N GLY A 181 -9.90 25.39 -6.37
CA GLY A 181 -9.96 26.62 -5.60
C GLY A 181 -10.05 26.46 -4.08
N GLU A 182 -10.21 25.24 -3.54
CA GLU A 182 -10.20 25.02 -2.09
C GLU A 182 -8.83 25.37 -1.49
N LEU A 183 -8.85 25.97 -0.29
CA LEU A 183 -7.72 25.98 0.62
C LEU A 183 -7.77 24.74 1.51
N VAL A 184 -6.85 23.81 1.29
CA VAL A 184 -6.71 22.57 2.06
C VAL A 184 -5.52 22.65 3.01
N VAL A 185 -5.70 22.20 4.24
CA VAL A 185 -4.63 22.12 5.24
C VAL A 185 -4.45 20.66 5.67
N ASP A 186 -3.28 20.09 5.44
CA ASP A 186 -2.88 18.81 5.99
C ASP A 186 -1.94 19.06 7.18
N LEU A 187 -2.41 18.73 8.39
CA LEU A 187 -1.71 19.07 9.64
C LEU A 187 -0.53 18.14 9.96
N PHE A 188 -0.56 16.92 9.43
CA PHE A 188 0.37 15.83 9.75
C PHE A 188 0.75 15.08 8.47
N THR A 189 1.32 15.81 7.53
CA THR A 189 1.39 15.39 6.12
C THR A 189 2.42 14.30 5.83
N GLY A 190 3.35 14.07 6.76
CA GLY A 190 4.49 13.19 6.54
C GLY A 190 5.26 13.62 5.29
N ILE A 191 5.44 12.68 4.37
CA ILE A 191 6.17 12.89 3.10
C ILE A 191 5.33 13.53 1.99
N GLY A 192 4.10 13.96 2.28
CA GLY A 192 3.21 14.63 1.32
C GLY A 192 2.21 13.74 0.61
N GLY A 193 1.77 12.63 1.22
CA GLY A 193 0.79 11.71 0.64
C GLY A 193 -0.48 12.41 0.17
N PHE A 194 -1.23 13.05 1.08
CA PHE A 194 -2.45 13.77 0.69
C PHE A 194 -2.18 14.98 -0.21
N PRO A 195 -1.27 15.92 0.10
CA PRO A 195 -1.09 17.14 -0.70
C PRO A 195 -0.70 16.87 -2.15
N ILE A 196 0.19 15.92 -2.39
CA ILE A 196 0.67 15.61 -3.75
C ILE A 196 -0.45 14.93 -4.55
N HIS A 197 -1.21 14.01 -3.94
CA HIS A 197 -2.39 13.44 -4.59
C HIS A 197 -3.44 14.51 -4.92
N ILE A 198 -3.78 15.37 -3.96
CA ILE A 198 -4.76 16.45 -4.16
C ILE A 198 -4.30 17.39 -5.28
N SER A 199 -3.08 17.91 -5.22
CA SER A 199 -2.55 18.84 -6.22
C SER A 199 -2.43 18.20 -7.61
N SER A 200 -2.20 16.89 -7.70
CA SER A 200 -2.14 16.19 -9.00
C SER A 200 -3.49 16.17 -9.74
N LEU A 201 -4.61 16.23 -9.00
CA LEU A 201 -5.95 16.15 -9.55
C LEU A 201 -6.66 17.50 -9.62
N LYS A 202 -6.38 18.39 -8.64
CA LYS A 202 -7.13 19.61 -8.40
C LYS A 202 -6.21 20.84 -8.41
N ALA A 203 -6.70 21.92 -8.99
CA ALA A 203 -6.10 23.24 -8.86
C ALA A 203 -6.52 23.86 -7.51
N ALA A 204 -5.99 23.31 -6.42
CA ALA A 204 -6.25 23.74 -5.04
C ALA A 204 -4.97 24.37 -4.43
N ARG A 205 -5.13 25.21 -3.41
CA ARG A 205 -4.01 25.71 -2.60
C ARG A 205 -3.91 24.82 -1.37
N ILE A 206 -2.75 24.19 -1.17
CA ILE A 206 -2.57 23.23 -0.07
C ILE A 206 -1.45 23.71 0.85
N ILE A 207 -1.73 23.74 2.15
CA ILE A 207 -0.72 23.91 3.20
C ILE A 207 -0.45 22.52 3.78
N ALA A 208 0.80 22.08 3.69
CA ALA A 208 1.23 20.74 4.05
C ALA A 208 2.23 20.86 5.21
N ASN A 209 1.80 20.51 6.42
CA ASN A 209 2.60 20.67 7.64
C ASN A 209 2.98 19.32 8.23
N ASP A 210 4.21 19.20 8.72
CA ASP A 210 4.61 18.10 9.60
C ASP A 210 5.64 18.57 10.64
N LEU A 211 5.61 18.01 11.84
CA LEU A 211 6.57 18.32 12.90
C LEU A 211 7.95 17.69 12.64
N ASN A 212 8.00 16.53 11.95
CA ASN A 212 9.25 15.82 11.70
C ASN A 212 10.05 16.53 10.59
N PRO A 213 11.25 17.08 10.87
CA PRO A 213 12.05 17.79 9.89
C PRO A 213 12.48 16.91 8.70
N GLU A 214 12.66 15.60 8.92
CA GLU A 214 12.98 14.68 7.84
C GLU A 214 11.77 14.44 6.92
N ALA A 215 10.57 14.39 7.49
CA ALA A 215 9.33 14.31 6.72
C ALA A 215 9.14 15.58 5.88
N TYR A 216 9.40 16.76 6.46
CA TYR A 216 9.40 18.03 5.74
C TYR A 216 10.43 18.08 4.61
N ARG A 217 11.66 17.62 4.84
CA ARG A 217 12.69 17.53 3.79
C ARG A 217 12.20 16.65 2.63
N LEU A 218 11.66 15.47 2.93
CA LEU A 218 11.11 14.57 1.93
C LEU A 218 9.87 15.13 1.25
N LEU A 219 8.99 15.84 1.95
CA LEU A 219 7.85 16.54 1.37
C LEU A 219 8.33 17.53 0.30
N CYS A 220 9.34 18.36 0.60
CA CYS A 220 9.91 19.29 -0.37
C CYS A 220 10.47 18.57 -1.60
N GLU A 221 11.24 17.49 -1.39
CA GLU A 221 11.78 16.68 -2.47
C GLU A 221 10.69 16.01 -3.31
N ASN A 222 9.62 15.53 -2.67
CA ASN A 222 8.50 14.86 -3.34
C ASN A 222 7.64 15.84 -4.13
N ILE A 223 7.46 17.07 -3.65
CA ILE A 223 6.82 18.16 -4.42
C ILE A 223 7.62 18.39 -5.71
N LEU A 224 8.94 18.55 -5.60
CA LEU A 224 9.82 18.74 -6.76
C LEU A 224 9.82 17.52 -7.69
N LEU A 225 9.84 16.31 -7.14
CA LEU A 225 9.81 15.07 -7.92
C LEU A 225 8.53 14.95 -8.77
N ASN A 226 7.41 15.49 -8.30
CA ASN A 226 6.13 15.43 -8.99
C ASN A 226 5.75 16.73 -9.71
N HIS A 227 6.58 17.78 -9.73
CA HIS A 227 6.19 19.13 -10.16
C HIS A 227 5.41 19.20 -11.48
N ARG A 228 5.78 18.39 -12.49
CA ARG A 228 5.11 18.36 -13.82
C ARG A 228 3.69 17.79 -13.80
N ARG A 229 3.31 17.12 -12.72
CA ARG A 229 1.99 16.50 -12.53
C ARG A 229 1.07 17.36 -11.65
N LEU A 230 1.60 18.39 -10.99
CA LEU A 230 0.86 19.22 -10.05
C LEU A 230 0.06 20.30 -10.79
N ARG A 231 -1.21 20.44 -10.44
CA ARG A 231 -2.14 21.45 -10.95
C ARG A 231 -2.37 22.59 -9.95
N GLY A 232 -2.14 22.33 -8.67
CA GLY A 232 -2.28 23.28 -7.56
C GLY A 232 -0.96 23.59 -6.88
N GLY A 233 -0.96 24.61 -6.01
CA GLY A 233 0.20 24.98 -5.21
C GLY A 233 0.24 24.22 -3.89
N ILE A 234 1.42 23.71 -3.51
CA ILE A 234 1.67 23.13 -2.19
C ILE A 234 2.67 24.00 -1.46
N ILE A 235 2.32 24.45 -0.26
CA ILE A 235 3.17 25.20 0.65
C ILE A 235 3.60 24.26 1.78
N PRO A 236 4.85 23.77 1.78
CA PRO A 236 5.35 22.89 2.83
C PRO A 236 5.75 23.72 4.06
N LEU A 237 5.37 23.26 5.25
CA LEU A 237 5.73 23.84 6.56
C LEU A 237 6.30 22.77 7.49
N ASN A 238 7.16 23.19 8.42
CA ASN A 238 7.70 22.35 9.49
C ASN A 238 7.44 22.97 10.85
N LEU A 239 6.18 22.92 11.30
CA LEU A 239 5.72 23.51 12.55
C LEU A 239 5.02 22.46 13.43
N ASP A 240 4.91 22.73 14.74
CA ASP A 240 3.88 22.05 15.53
C ASP A 240 2.51 22.43 14.96
N ALA A 241 1.61 21.45 14.80
CA ALA A 241 0.29 21.70 14.25
C ALA A 241 -0.54 22.70 15.08
N ARG A 242 -0.17 22.97 16.34
CA ARG A 242 -0.77 24.02 17.17
C ARG A 242 -0.36 25.43 16.73
N GLU A 243 0.84 25.59 16.19
CA GLU A 243 1.40 26.87 15.71
C GLU A 243 0.86 27.25 14.32
N ILE A 244 0.20 26.33 13.63
CA ILE A 244 -0.37 26.59 12.29
C ILE A 244 -1.50 27.64 12.32
N ILE A 245 -2.09 27.90 13.49
CA ILE A 245 -3.16 28.89 13.68
C ILE A 245 -2.65 30.27 13.27
N ASP A 246 -1.48 30.68 13.77
CA ASP A 246 -0.90 32.00 13.51
C ASP A 246 -0.64 32.21 12.00
N TYR A 247 -0.20 31.16 11.32
CA TYR A 247 -0.01 31.19 9.86
C TYR A 247 -1.35 31.37 9.12
N LEU A 248 -2.41 30.67 9.54
CA LEU A 248 -3.72 30.72 8.89
C LEU A 248 -4.53 31.96 9.22
N ASP A 249 -4.28 32.60 10.36
CA ASP A 249 -4.87 33.90 10.68
C ASP A 249 -4.44 34.99 9.68
N ILE A 250 -3.23 34.88 9.14
CA ILE A 250 -2.71 35.78 8.10
C ILE A 250 -3.13 35.33 6.69
N HIS A 251 -3.15 34.03 6.43
CA HIS A 251 -3.31 33.48 5.08
C HIS A 251 -4.72 32.99 4.72
N GLY A 252 -5.66 33.11 5.66
CA GLY A 252 -7.06 32.73 5.52
C GLY A 252 -7.36 31.34 6.06
N LYS A 253 -8.59 31.17 6.58
CA LYS A 253 -9.08 29.88 7.09
C LYS A 253 -9.26 28.85 5.98
N ALA A 254 -9.10 27.58 6.32
CA ALA A 254 -9.21 26.45 5.40
C ALA A 254 -10.66 26.11 5.05
N ASP A 255 -10.89 25.69 3.81
CA ASP A 255 -12.14 25.02 3.40
C ASP A 255 -12.16 23.56 3.88
N ARG A 256 -10.97 22.95 3.98
CA ARG A 256 -10.80 21.55 4.36
C ARG A 256 -9.54 21.33 5.19
N VAL A 257 -9.65 20.51 6.24
CA VAL A 257 -8.52 20.06 7.05
C VAL A 257 -8.42 18.53 7.01
N ILE A 258 -7.20 18.03 6.90
CA ILE A 258 -6.86 16.61 7.03
C ILE A 258 -6.01 16.45 8.29
N ALA A 259 -6.48 15.58 9.20
CA ALA A 259 -5.85 15.34 10.49
C ALA A 259 -5.59 13.83 10.66
N ASN A 260 -4.57 13.34 9.97
CA ASN A 260 -4.17 11.93 9.99
C ASN A 260 -3.18 11.60 11.12
N LEU A 261 -3.61 11.76 12.38
CA LEU A 261 -2.82 11.37 13.56
C LEU A 261 -3.62 10.41 14.48
N PRO A 262 -3.91 9.17 14.05
CA PRO A 262 -5.01 8.35 14.58
C PRO A 262 -5.13 8.16 16.09
N ARG A 263 -4.03 8.23 16.86
CA ARG A 263 -4.13 8.08 18.33
C ARG A 263 -4.27 9.40 19.09
N TRP A 264 -3.97 10.54 18.46
CA TRP A 264 -3.91 11.84 19.11
C TRP A 264 -4.71 12.92 18.38
N SER A 265 -5.46 12.55 17.33
CA SER A 265 -6.31 13.45 16.56
C SER A 265 -7.26 14.28 17.43
N LEU A 266 -7.75 13.77 18.56
CA LEU A 266 -8.64 14.52 19.45
C LEU A 266 -7.93 15.56 20.34
N GLU A 267 -6.60 15.60 20.36
CA GLU A 267 -5.86 16.62 21.12
C GLU A 267 -5.82 17.99 20.43
N PHE A 268 -6.18 18.04 19.14
CA PHE A 268 -6.08 19.23 18.30
C PHE A 268 -7.44 19.88 17.99
N THR A 269 -8.49 19.58 18.76
CA THR A 269 -9.84 20.14 18.53
C THR A 269 -9.86 21.68 18.52
N LYS A 270 -9.05 22.33 19.36
CA LYS A 270 -8.89 23.79 19.36
C LYS A 270 -8.34 24.31 18.04
N VAL A 271 -7.35 23.59 17.46
CA VAL A 271 -6.77 23.93 16.15
C VAL A 271 -7.84 23.82 15.08
N TYR A 272 -8.59 22.72 15.02
CA TYR A 272 -9.64 22.52 14.00
C TYR A 272 -10.69 23.64 14.03
N ASN A 273 -11.11 24.04 15.24
CA ASN A 273 -12.04 25.15 15.43
C ASN A 273 -11.46 26.48 14.97
N ALA A 274 -10.19 26.77 15.24
CA ALA A 274 -9.55 28.01 14.84
C ALA A 274 -9.41 28.11 13.31
N VAL A 275 -8.93 27.04 12.68
CA VAL A 275 -8.42 27.08 11.30
C VAL A 275 -9.47 26.81 10.22
N LEU A 276 -10.57 26.13 10.51
CA LEU A 276 -11.62 25.85 9.52
C LEU A 276 -12.61 27.01 9.38
N LYS A 277 -13.05 27.28 8.15
CA LYS A 277 -14.21 28.14 7.87
C LYS A 277 -15.50 27.49 8.40
N PRO A 278 -16.53 28.28 8.75
CA PRO A 278 -17.87 27.74 8.99
C PRO A 278 -18.36 26.95 7.77
N GLY A 279 -18.90 25.74 7.99
CA GLY A 279 -19.24 24.80 6.92
C GLY A 279 -18.05 24.07 6.26
N GLY A 280 -16.82 24.31 6.71
CA GLY A 280 -15.62 23.62 6.24
C GLY A 280 -15.58 22.15 6.71
N ILE A 281 -14.80 21.32 6.01
CA ILE A 281 -14.76 19.86 6.21
C ILE A 281 -13.49 19.45 6.95
N LEU A 282 -13.63 18.64 8.00
CA LEU A 282 -12.53 17.97 8.69
C LEU A 282 -12.54 16.47 8.36
N HIS A 283 -11.44 15.98 7.81
CA HIS A 283 -11.15 14.55 7.69
C HIS A 283 -10.30 14.11 8.89
N LEU A 284 -10.96 13.53 9.89
CA LEU A 284 -10.33 13.13 11.14
C LEU A 284 -10.11 11.63 11.19
N TYR A 285 -8.87 11.18 11.41
CA TYR A 285 -8.57 9.76 11.53
C TYR A 285 -8.46 9.37 13.01
N ILE A 286 -9.11 8.29 13.42
CA ILE A 286 -9.11 7.79 14.81
C ILE A 286 -8.85 6.29 14.79
N LEU A 287 -7.88 5.85 15.60
CA LEU A 287 -7.71 4.45 15.94
C LEU A 287 -8.74 4.07 16.99
N THR A 288 -9.64 3.15 16.67
CA THR A 288 -10.69 2.72 17.60
C THR A 288 -10.96 1.22 17.53
N TYR A 289 -11.43 0.70 18.66
CA TYR A 289 -11.98 -0.66 18.78
C TYR A 289 -13.50 -0.68 18.67
N ASP A 290 -14.13 0.49 18.83
CA ASP A 290 -15.57 0.69 18.80
C ASP A 290 -15.90 2.01 18.08
N ARG A 291 -16.46 1.87 16.88
CA ARG A 291 -16.83 3.01 16.04
C ARG A 291 -17.90 3.87 16.70
N GLU A 292 -18.86 3.27 17.40
CA GLU A 292 -19.99 3.98 18.01
C GLU A 292 -19.53 4.79 19.21
N ALA A 293 -18.66 4.21 20.05
CA ALA A 293 -18.01 4.96 21.13
C ALA A 293 -17.23 6.18 20.60
N SER A 294 -16.53 6.05 19.47
CA SER A 294 -15.83 7.18 18.84
C SER A 294 -16.77 8.27 18.33
N VAL A 295 -17.97 7.91 17.83
CA VAL A 295 -18.99 8.90 17.43
C VAL A 295 -19.47 9.70 18.65
N ILE A 296 -19.71 9.03 19.78
CA ILE A 296 -20.12 9.69 21.03
C ILE A 296 -19.02 10.62 21.54
N GLU A 297 -17.76 10.14 21.56
CA GLU A 297 -16.61 10.95 21.97
C GLU A 297 -16.44 12.20 21.09
N LEU A 298 -16.61 12.05 19.77
CA LEU A 298 -16.56 13.16 18.83
C LEU A 298 -17.62 14.21 19.12
N GLY A 299 -18.86 13.79 19.40
CA GLY A 299 -19.94 14.72 19.78
C GLY A 299 -19.63 15.54 21.04
N SER A 300 -18.91 14.94 21.99
CA SER A 300 -18.45 15.61 23.22
C SER A 300 -17.26 16.55 22.98
N LYS A 301 -16.26 16.11 22.19
CA LYS A 301 -15.02 16.86 21.95
C LYS A 301 -15.16 17.98 20.91
N LEU A 302 -16.11 17.86 19.99
CA LEU A 302 -16.41 18.81 18.92
C LEU A 302 -17.91 19.15 18.93
N PRO A 303 -18.41 19.82 19.98
CA PRO A 303 -19.84 20.10 20.11
C PRO A 303 -20.34 20.96 18.93
N GLY A 304 -21.51 20.58 18.40
CA GLY A 304 -22.15 21.24 17.26
C GLY A 304 -21.67 20.76 15.88
N TRP A 305 -20.50 20.12 15.78
CA TRP A 305 -20.02 19.61 14.50
C TRP A 305 -20.88 18.44 14.03
N SER A 306 -21.22 18.41 12.73
CA SER A 306 -21.99 17.31 12.15
C SER A 306 -21.08 16.26 11.56
N ILE A 307 -21.28 14.99 11.90
CA ILE A 307 -20.59 13.86 11.26
C ILE A 307 -21.37 13.46 10.00
N GLN A 308 -20.77 13.64 8.83
CA GLN A 308 -21.37 13.30 7.54
C GLN A 308 -21.20 11.83 7.17
N GLY A 309 -20.15 11.20 7.70
CA GLY A 309 -19.87 9.79 7.44
C GLY A 309 -18.63 9.30 8.16
N SER A 310 -18.44 7.98 8.12
CA SER A 310 -17.21 7.34 8.57
C SER A 310 -16.82 6.18 7.65
N LYS A 311 -15.52 5.89 7.57
CA LYS A 311 -14.97 4.83 6.74
C LYS A 311 -13.81 4.13 7.44
N LEU A 312 -13.81 2.80 7.46
CA LEU A 312 -12.63 2.03 7.84
C LEU A 312 -11.55 2.21 6.77
N VAL A 313 -10.39 2.69 7.17
CA VAL A 313 -9.25 3.00 6.28
C VAL A 313 -8.20 1.91 6.35
N LEU A 314 -7.86 1.47 7.56
CA LEU A 314 -6.88 0.40 7.80
C LEU A 314 -7.33 -0.48 8.96
N GLU A 315 -7.21 -1.79 8.80
CA GLU A 315 -7.21 -2.70 9.93
C GLU A 315 -5.87 -2.57 10.68
N TYR A 316 -5.94 -2.31 11.98
CA TYR A 316 -4.76 -2.11 12.81
C TYR A 316 -4.42 -3.35 13.64
N ALA A 317 -5.43 -3.98 14.22
CA ALA A 317 -5.33 -5.22 15.01
C ALA A 317 -6.70 -5.92 15.01
N PRO A 318 -6.83 -7.16 15.53
CA PRO A 318 -8.14 -7.78 15.71
C PRO A 318 -9.09 -6.83 16.44
N ARG A 319 -10.24 -6.54 15.82
CA ARG A 319 -11.27 -5.60 16.31
C ARG A 319 -10.83 -4.13 16.42
N ALA A 320 -9.63 -3.76 15.97
CA ALA A 320 -9.15 -2.38 15.98
C ALA A 320 -8.92 -1.87 14.55
N GLY A 321 -9.48 -0.71 14.23
CA GLY A 321 -9.33 -0.09 12.92
C GLY A 321 -9.00 1.39 13.04
N ILE A 322 -8.30 1.92 12.03
CA ILE A 322 -8.22 3.36 11.81
C ILE A 322 -9.43 3.73 10.96
N TYR A 323 -10.33 4.52 11.54
CA TYR A 323 -11.49 5.07 10.87
C TYR A 323 -11.24 6.53 10.52
N ARG A 324 -11.63 6.95 9.32
CA ARG A 324 -11.83 8.36 9.01
C ARG A 324 -13.26 8.74 9.35
N PHE A 325 -13.44 9.86 10.04
CA PHE A 325 -14.70 10.55 10.23
C PHE A 325 -14.68 11.86 9.45
N ASP A 326 -15.70 12.09 8.64
CA ASP A 326 -15.87 13.33 7.88
C ASP A 326 -16.81 14.24 8.66
N LEU A 327 -16.27 15.33 9.23
CA LEU A 327 -17.04 16.28 10.03
C LEU A 327 -17.19 17.61 9.29
N VAL A 328 -18.30 18.29 9.50
CA VAL A 328 -18.54 19.64 8.99
C VAL A 328 -18.63 20.59 10.17
N LYS A 329 -17.84 21.67 10.11
CA LYS A 329 -17.85 22.73 11.11
C LYS A 329 -19.21 23.45 11.08
N PRO A 330 -19.82 23.77 12.25
CA PRO A 330 -21.04 24.56 12.29
C PRO A 330 -20.92 25.83 11.46
N LYS A 331 -22.02 26.23 10.81
CA LYS A 331 -22.13 27.57 10.26
C LYS A 331 -22.31 28.54 11.42
N ASP A 332 -21.61 29.67 11.39
CA ASP A 332 -21.91 30.77 12.31
C ASP A 332 -23.36 31.20 11.97
N ILE A 333 -24.25 31.15 12.97
CA ILE A 333 -25.67 31.53 12.83
C ILE A 333 -25.79 33.04 12.87
#